data_AF-A0A5P2CTP8-F1
#
_entry.id   AF-A0A5P2CTP8-F1
#
_cell.length_a   1.000
_cell.length_b   1.000
_cell.length_c   1.000
_cell.angle_alpha   90.00
_cell.angle_beta   90.00
_cell.angle_gamma   90.00
#
_symmetry.space_group_name_H-M   'P 1'
#
loop_
_entity.id
_entity.type
_entity.pdbx_description
1 polymer ?
#
loop_
_entity_poly.entity_id
_entity_poly.type
_entity_poly.pdbx_seq_one_letter_code
_entity_poly.pdbx_strand_id
1 'polypeptide(L)'
;MLAGWLFADLLLVLALVSMADRPDPKANDRPTPEPSKTETTEPPAPTAPRSVDRHPQEFTVAGRKKGDLVKQIAKDTRKWSGREAALVLTFGGSSNGTVYAHRVNGLLGEARPEMFTEKTATDDYHALGKRAETAVVRVYFYTAPGG
;
A
#
# COMPACT_ATOMS: atom_id res chain seq x y z
N MET A 1 -10.56 -36.92 -24.86
CA MET A 1 -10.67 -35.46 -24.69
C MET A 1 -12.05 -35.02 -25.16
N LEU A 2 -13.04 -34.93 -24.25
CA LEU A 2 -14.41 -34.50 -24.56
C LEU A 2 -15.06 -33.68 -23.42
N ALA A 3 -14.37 -33.45 -22.31
CA ALA A 3 -14.93 -32.78 -21.12
C ALA A 3 -14.75 -31.25 -21.09
N GLY A 4 -13.95 -30.67 -21.99
CA GLY A 4 -13.70 -29.22 -22.01
C GLY A 4 -14.85 -28.39 -22.59
N TRP A 5 -15.62 -28.96 -23.51
CA TRP A 5 -16.73 -28.26 -24.17
C TRP A 5 -17.94 -28.08 -23.24
N LEU A 6 -18.28 -29.11 -22.46
CA LEU A 6 -19.36 -29.05 -21.47
C LEU A 6 -19.07 -28.01 -20.37
N PHE A 7 -17.80 -27.91 -19.95
CA PHE A 7 -17.39 -26.92 -18.95
C PHE A 7 -17.56 -25.48 -19.47
N ALA A 8 -17.19 -25.23 -20.72
CA ALA A 8 -17.38 -23.92 -21.34
C ALA A 8 -18.86 -23.53 -21.47
N ASP A 9 -19.72 -24.48 -21.81
CA ASP A 9 -21.17 -24.25 -21.89
C ASP A 9 -21.78 -23.94 -20.52
N LEU A 10 -21.35 -24.66 -19.49
CA LEU A 10 -21.80 -24.43 -18.11
C LEU A 10 -21.32 -23.06 -17.59
N LEU A 11 -20.10 -22.64 -17.92
CA LEU A 11 -19.61 -21.30 -17.63
C LEU A 11 -20.36 -20.21 -18.41
N LEU A 12 -20.71 -20.47 -19.67
CA LEU A 12 -21.43 -19.53 -20.52
C LEU A 12 -22.85 -19.29 -20.01
N VAL A 13 -23.58 -20.35 -19.64
CA VAL A 13 -24.92 -20.27 -19.05
C VAL A 13 -24.89 -19.52 -17.73
N LEU A 14 -23.93 -19.82 -16.85
CA LEU A 14 -23.78 -19.13 -15.56
C LEU A 14 -23.51 -17.63 -15.73
N ALA A 15 -22.67 -17.24 -16.70
CA ALA A 15 -22.40 -15.85 -17.01
C ALA A 15 -23.66 -15.10 -17.49
N LEU A 16 -24.46 -15.73 -18.35
CA LEU A 16 -25.69 -15.14 -18.88
C LEU A 16 -26.75 -14.90 -17.79
N VAL A 17 -26.95 -15.87 -16.89
CA VAL A 17 -27.87 -15.74 -15.75
C VAL A 17 -27.45 -14.61 -14.82
N SER A 18 -26.14 -14.44 -14.58
CA SER A 18 -25.63 -13.38 -13.69
C SER A 18 -25.82 -11.95 -14.22
N MET A 19 -25.93 -11.76 -15.53
CA MET A 19 -26.12 -10.43 -16.13
C MET A 19 -27.58 -9.99 -16.22
N ALA A 20 -28.54 -10.90 -16.07
CA ALA A 20 -29.96 -10.59 -16.23
C ALA A 20 -30.55 -9.76 -15.08
N ASP A 21 -29.84 -9.63 -13.96
CA ASP A 21 -30.38 -9.05 -12.71
C ASP A 21 -29.90 -7.62 -12.44
N ARG A 22 -29.80 -6.79 -13.49
CA ARG A 22 -29.52 -5.35 -13.33
C ARG A 22 -30.84 -4.56 -13.27
N PRO A 23 -31.32 -4.15 -12.09
CA PRO A 23 -32.39 -3.17 -12.01
C PRO A 23 -31.91 -1.81 -12.57
N ASP A 24 -32.78 -1.17 -13.35
CA ASP A 24 -32.56 0.15 -13.94
C ASP A 24 -32.42 1.22 -12.82
N PRO A 25 -31.27 1.91 -12.67
CA PRO A 25 -31.05 2.84 -11.57
C PRO A 25 -31.67 4.22 -11.81
N LYS A 26 -32.61 4.37 -12.74
CA LYS A 26 -33.23 5.67 -13.07
C LYS A 26 -34.75 5.69 -12.87
N ALA A 27 -35.19 5.33 -11.66
CA ALA A 27 -36.47 5.83 -11.15
C ALA A 27 -36.24 7.16 -10.42
N ASN A 28 -36.77 8.22 -11.02
CA ASN A 28 -36.80 9.62 -10.58
C ASN A 28 -36.94 9.84 -9.06
N ASP A 29 -35.98 10.57 -8.47
CA ASP A 29 -36.22 11.45 -7.32
C ASP A 29 -35.75 12.85 -7.67
N ARG A 30 -36.71 13.78 -7.87
CA ARG A 30 -36.44 15.20 -8.11
C ARG A 30 -36.51 15.94 -6.78
N PRO A 31 -35.46 16.62 -6.32
CA PRO A 31 -35.54 17.46 -5.12
C PRO A 31 -36.23 18.79 -5.45
N THR A 32 -37.20 19.19 -4.63
CA THR A 32 -37.76 20.55 -4.57
C THR A 32 -36.84 21.43 -3.71
N PRO A 33 -36.47 22.66 -4.13
CA PRO A 33 -35.64 23.54 -3.31
C PRO A 33 -36.48 24.27 -2.25
N GLU A 34 -36.09 24.14 -0.98
CA GLU A 34 -36.46 25.07 0.11
C GLU A 34 -35.34 26.11 0.31
N PRO A 35 -35.66 27.37 0.65
CA PRO A 35 -34.66 28.39 0.87
C PRO A 35 -34.04 28.23 2.27
N SER A 36 -32.79 27.79 2.32
CA SER A 36 -32.02 27.71 3.58
C SER A 36 -31.24 29.01 3.81
N LYS A 37 -31.30 29.51 5.04
CA LYS A 37 -30.67 30.76 5.48
C LYS A 37 -29.14 30.67 5.38
N THR A 38 -28.54 31.68 4.76
CA THR A 38 -27.08 31.82 4.64
C THR A 38 -26.46 32.20 5.98
N GLU A 39 -25.91 31.23 6.71
CA GLU A 39 -24.85 31.49 7.67
C GLU A 39 -23.52 31.18 6.98
N THR A 40 -22.82 32.24 6.55
CA THR A 40 -21.46 32.15 6.00
C THR A 40 -20.50 31.81 7.13
N THR A 41 -20.34 30.52 7.42
CA THR A 41 -19.12 30.01 8.05
C THR A 41 -18.21 29.57 6.92
N GLU A 42 -17.09 30.27 6.74
CA GLU A 42 -16.04 29.90 5.79
C GLU A 42 -15.58 28.45 6.09
N PRO A 43 -15.73 27.49 5.15
CA PRO A 43 -15.28 26.14 5.38
C PRO A 43 -13.76 26.12 5.57
N PRO A 44 -13.21 25.38 6.56
CA PRO A 44 -11.77 25.22 6.67
C PRO A 44 -11.23 24.69 5.33
N ALA A 45 -10.18 25.32 4.83
CA ALA A 45 -9.56 24.93 3.57
C ALA A 45 -9.29 23.42 3.58
N PRO A 46 -9.79 22.63 2.61
CA PRO A 46 -9.54 21.20 2.57
C PRO A 46 -8.03 21.00 2.39
N THR A 47 -7.38 20.50 3.45
CA THR A 47 -5.99 20.06 3.33
C THR A 47 -6.01 18.79 2.50
N ALA A 48 -5.74 18.92 1.21
CA ALA A 48 -5.70 17.78 0.30
C ALA A 48 -4.70 16.74 0.84
N PRO A 49 -5.01 15.42 0.75
CA PRO A 49 -4.08 14.38 1.17
C PRO A 49 -2.74 14.51 0.43
N ARG A 50 -1.63 14.33 1.14
CA ARG A 50 -0.30 14.30 0.50
C ARG A 50 -0.22 13.12 -0.46
N SER A 51 0.21 13.39 -1.69
CA SER A 51 0.37 12.37 -2.72
C SER A 51 1.66 11.55 -2.51
N VAL A 52 1.68 10.34 -3.05
CA VAL A 52 2.79 9.38 -2.95
C VAL A 52 3.41 9.17 -4.34
N ASP A 53 4.74 9.26 -4.42
CA ASP A 53 5.49 8.92 -5.64
C ASP A 53 5.37 7.41 -5.90
N ARG A 54 5.00 7.03 -7.12
CA ARG A 54 4.76 5.64 -7.53
C ARG A 54 6.06 4.87 -7.79
N HIS A 55 7.22 5.53 -7.77
CA HIS A 55 8.52 4.89 -7.99
C HIS A 55 9.18 4.53 -6.66
N PRO A 56 9.12 3.26 -6.22
CA PRO A 56 9.74 2.87 -4.97
C PRO A 56 11.26 2.94 -5.09
N GLN A 57 11.88 3.22 -3.95
CA GLN A 57 13.30 3.02 -3.78
C GLN A 57 13.56 1.74 -2.99
N GLU A 58 14.52 0.94 -3.44
CA GLU A 58 14.73 -0.39 -2.88
C GLU A 58 16.09 -0.52 -2.18
N PHE A 59 16.12 -1.34 -1.13
CA PHE A 59 17.34 -1.84 -0.51
C PHE A 59 17.10 -3.24 0.08
N THR A 60 18.17 -3.93 0.47
CA THR A 60 18.10 -5.29 1.03
C THR A 60 18.67 -5.30 2.44
N VAL A 61 18.02 -6.01 3.34
CA VAL A 61 18.44 -6.18 4.74
C VAL A 61 18.63 -7.66 5.03
N ALA A 62 19.77 -8.04 5.61
CA ALA A 62 20.05 -9.43 5.94
C ALA A 62 20.69 -9.63 7.32
N GLY A 63 20.38 -10.76 7.95
CA GLY A 63 20.99 -11.22 9.20
C GLY A 63 20.06 -11.20 10.41
N ARG A 64 20.63 -11.45 11.59
CA ARG A 64 19.85 -11.71 12.83
C ARG A 64 20.00 -10.67 13.92
N LYS A 65 21.07 -9.90 13.94
CA LYS A 65 21.41 -9.04 15.08
C LYS A 65 20.76 -7.68 14.91
N LYS A 66 19.91 -7.27 15.87
CA LYS A 66 19.16 -6.01 15.82
C LYS A 66 20.05 -4.81 15.46
N GLY A 67 21.16 -4.63 16.19
CA GLY A 67 22.07 -3.51 15.96
C GLY A 67 22.71 -3.49 14.57
N ASP A 68 22.95 -4.66 13.97
CA ASP A 68 23.50 -4.75 12.62
C ASP A 68 22.43 -4.44 11.56
N LEU A 69 21.18 -4.84 11.80
CA LEU A 69 20.05 -4.49 10.93
C LEU A 69 19.79 -2.99 10.94
N VAL A 70 19.77 -2.36 12.13
CA VAL A 70 19.61 -0.91 12.28
C VAL A 70 20.72 -0.16 11.53
N LYS A 71 21.97 -0.61 11.66
CA LYS A 71 23.11 -0.03 10.92
C LYS A 71 22.98 -0.19 9.41
N GLN A 72 22.52 -1.35 8.92
CA GLN A 72 22.30 -1.58 7.49
C GLN A 72 21.21 -0.64 6.94
N ILE A 73 20.04 -0.60 7.58
CA ILE A 73 18.94 0.29 7.21
C ILE A 73 19.42 1.74 7.21
N ALA A 74 20.13 2.16 8.26
CA ALA A 74 20.67 3.51 8.37
C ALA A 74 21.74 3.81 7.30
N LYS A 75 22.54 2.83 6.88
CA LYS A 75 23.53 3.04 5.82
C LYS A 75 22.84 3.21 4.46
N ASP A 76 21.95 2.28 4.11
CA ASP A 76 21.41 2.17 2.76
C ASP A 76 20.41 3.26 2.41
N THR A 77 19.74 3.81 3.43
CA THR A 77 18.78 4.92 3.29
C THR A 77 19.46 6.30 3.29
N ARG A 78 20.80 6.40 3.41
CA ARG A 78 21.50 7.71 3.55
C ARG A 78 21.33 8.62 2.34
N LYS A 79 21.32 8.03 1.16
CA LYS A 79 21.14 8.75 -0.10
C LYS A 79 19.76 9.41 -0.27
N TRP A 80 18.80 9.11 0.60
CA TRP A 80 17.45 9.68 0.56
C TRP A 80 17.15 10.62 1.74
N SER A 81 18.19 11.16 2.39
CA SER A 81 18.02 12.13 3.49
C SER A 81 17.11 13.29 3.11
N GLY A 82 16.26 13.73 4.03
CA GLY A 82 15.30 14.82 3.81
C GLY A 82 14.00 14.40 3.11
N ARG A 83 13.84 13.12 2.75
CA ARG A 83 12.59 12.57 2.23
C ARG A 83 11.84 11.80 3.32
N GLU A 84 10.53 11.95 3.36
CA GLU A 84 9.64 11.25 4.29
C GLU A 84 8.94 10.08 3.58
N ALA A 85 9.03 8.89 4.19
CA ALA A 85 8.40 7.68 3.68
C ALA A 85 6.89 7.69 3.97
N ALA A 86 6.10 7.46 2.93
CA ALA A 86 4.66 7.31 3.03
C ALA A 86 4.26 5.85 3.28
N LEU A 87 4.89 4.93 2.53
CA LEU A 87 4.58 3.51 2.56
C LEU A 87 5.86 2.69 2.40
N VAL A 88 5.99 1.64 3.21
CA VAL A 88 7.09 0.67 3.12
C VAL A 88 6.52 -0.73 2.95
N LEU A 89 6.92 -1.39 1.87
CA LEU A 89 6.58 -2.78 1.60
C LEU A 89 7.81 -3.64 1.80
N THR A 90 7.75 -4.60 2.72
CA THR A 90 8.90 -5.43 3.10
C THR A 90 8.64 -6.88 2.76
N PHE A 91 9.50 -7.45 1.92
CA PHE A 91 9.38 -8.81 1.38
C PHE A 91 10.44 -9.70 2.01
N GLY A 92 10.09 -10.40 3.09
CA GLY A 92 10.99 -11.30 3.79
C GLY A 92 11.09 -12.66 3.10
N GLY A 93 12.28 -13.25 3.08
CA GLY A 93 12.54 -14.54 2.45
C GLY A 93 12.11 -15.74 3.28
N SER A 94 12.02 -16.90 2.63
CA SER A 94 11.50 -18.17 3.16
C SER A 94 9.99 -18.18 3.47
N SER A 95 9.48 -19.32 3.94
CA SER A 95 8.07 -19.53 4.34
C SER A 95 7.64 -18.64 5.51
N ASN A 96 8.58 -18.27 6.40
CA ASN A 96 8.33 -17.37 7.53
C ASN A 96 8.72 -15.92 7.22
N GLY A 97 8.69 -15.54 5.93
CA GLY A 97 9.14 -14.25 5.44
C GLY A 97 8.46 -13.05 6.10
N THR A 98 7.15 -13.13 6.36
CA THR A 98 6.39 -12.04 7.01
C THR A 98 6.88 -11.75 8.42
N VAL A 99 7.32 -12.76 9.18
CA VAL A 99 7.90 -12.56 10.53
C VAL A 99 9.20 -11.77 10.45
N TYR A 100 10.05 -12.09 9.47
CA TYR A 100 11.29 -11.35 9.26
C TYR A 100 11.02 -9.93 8.73
N ALA A 101 10.04 -9.78 7.83
CA ALA A 101 9.59 -8.48 7.33
C ALA A 101 9.10 -7.57 8.47
N HIS A 102 8.24 -8.11 9.34
CA HIS A 102 7.69 -7.41 10.49
C HIS A 102 8.81 -6.92 11.43
N ARG A 103 9.79 -7.79 11.66
CA ARG A 103 10.97 -7.44 12.45
C ARG A 103 11.76 -6.30 11.82
N VAL A 104 11.97 -6.31 10.50
CA VAL A 104 12.68 -5.22 9.80
C VAL A 104 11.87 -3.93 9.87
N ASN A 105 10.55 -3.99 9.68
CA ASN A 105 9.65 -2.84 9.77
C ASN A 105 9.70 -2.17 11.15
N GLY A 106 9.73 -2.95 12.23
CA GLY A 106 9.88 -2.43 13.60
C GLY A 106 11.22 -1.74 13.90
N LEU A 107 12.22 -1.84 13.02
CA LEU A 107 13.53 -1.21 13.17
C LEU A 107 13.73 0.04 12.32
N LEU A 108 12.79 0.34 11.41
CA LEU A 108 12.90 1.46 10.48
C LEU A 108 13.00 2.81 11.22
N GLY A 109 12.09 3.06 12.15
CA GLY A 109 12.07 4.30 12.94
C GLY A 109 13.31 4.47 13.81
N GLU A 110 13.85 3.39 14.39
CA GLU A 110 15.10 3.44 15.17
C GLU A 110 16.32 3.76 14.27
N ALA A 111 16.35 3.20 13.07
CA ALA A 111 17.44 3.44 12.12
C ALA A 111 17.39 4.85 11.51
N ARG A 112 16.18 5.39 11.32
CA ARG A 112 15.91 6.63 10.58
C ARG A 112 14.59 7.31 11.02
N PRO A 113 14.58 7.99 12.18
CA PRO A 113 13.35 8.57 12.72
C PRO A 113 12.78 9.71 11.87
N GLU A 114 13.62 10.46 11.16
CA GLU A 114 13.18 11.56 10.29
C GLU A 114 12.51 11.07 8.99
N MET A 115 12.82 9.85 8.54
CA MET A 115 12.30 9.28 7.30
C MET A 115 11.11 8.36 7.54
N PHE A 116 11.22 7.49 8.54
CA PHE A 116 10.18 6.52 8.90
C PHE A 116 9.52 6.98 10.19
N THR A 117 8.42 7.71 10.05
CA THR A 117 7.68 8.29 11.16
C THR A 117 6.53 7.38 11.56
N GLU A 118 5.82 7.73 12.64
CA GLU A 118 4.60 7.01 13.04
C GLU A 118 3.49 7.02 11.97
N LYS A 119 3.58 7.94 11.00
CA LYS A 119 2.63 8.05 9.88
C LYS A 119 2.99 7.14 8.71
N THR A 120 4.20 6.56 8.69
CA THR A 120 4.63 5.66 7.62
C THR A 120 3.84 4.36 7.72
N ALA A 121 3.05 4.05 6.69
CA ALA A 121 2.38 2.76 6.60
C ALA A 121 3.42 1.67 6.27
N THR A 122 3.32 0.52 6.93
CA THR A 122 4.20 -0.63 6.68
C THR A 122 3.39 -1.88 6.42
N ASP A 123 3.87 -2.72 5.50
CA ASP A 123 3.21 -3.99 5.20
C ASP A 123 4.24 -5.12 4.97
N ASP A 124 3.84 -6.34 5.32
CA ASP A 124 4.70 -7.50 5.49
C ASP A 124 4.35 -8.59 4.47
N TYR A 125 5.30 -8.90 3.58
CA TYR A 125 5.13 -9.88 2.51
C TYR A 125 6.17 -11.00 2.58
N HIS A 126 5.85 -12.11 1.91
CA HIS A 126 6.76 -13.23 1.72
C HIS A 126 7.42 -13.19 0.33
N ALA A 127 8.68 -13.58 0.27
CA ALA A 127 9.44 -13.80 -0.95
C ALA A 127 10.03 -15.20 -0.92
N LEU A 128 9.24 -16.20 -1.32
CA LEU A 128 9.60 -17.63 -1.20
C LEU A 128 10.92 -18.00 -1.90
N GLY A 129 11.29 -17.29 -2.97
CA GLY A 129 12.55 -17.50 -3.69
C GLY A 129 13.77 -16.85 -3.04
N LYS A 130 13.63 -16.17 -1.89
CA LYS A 130 14.74 -15.53 -1.15
C LYS A 130 15.11 -16.35 0.07
N ARG A 131 16.38 -16.24 0.48
CA ARG A 131 16.92 -16.92 1.66
C ARG A 131 16.21 -16.43 2.92
N ALA A 132 16.14 -17.29 3.93
CA ALA A 132 15.72 -16.89 5.26
C ALA A 132 16.56 -15.71 5.76
N GLU A 133 15.99 -14.89 6.64
CA GLU A 133 16.66 -13.73 7.26
C GLU A 133 17.21 -12.73 6.25
N THR A 134 16.51 -12.61 5.13
CA THR A 134 16.75 -11.59 4.11
C THR A 134 15.43 -10.92 3.82
N ALA A 135 15.42 -9.61 3.63
CA ALA A 135 14.25 -8.86 3.19
C ALA A 135 14.64 -7.88 2.08
N VAL A 136 13.79 -7.76 1.07
CA VAL A 136 13.82 -6.63 0.15
C VAL A 136 12.82 -5.59 0.67
N VAL A 137 13.27 -4.37 0.87
CA VAL A 137 12.46 -3.27 1.39
C VAL A 137 12.22 -2.29 0.25
N ARG A 138 10.94 -1.97 -0.03
CA ARG A 138 10.52 -0.97 -1.00
C ARG A 138 9.95 0.24 -0.27
N VAL A 139 10.54 1.40 -0.45
CA VAL A 139 10.13 2.65 0.18
C VAL A 139 9.49 3.57 -0.85
N TYR A 140 8.23 3.89 -0.65
CA TYR A 140 7.49 4.91 -1.39
C TYR A 140 7.50 6.20 -0.58
N PHE A 141 7.93 7.29 -1.21
CA PHE A 141 8.02 8.59 -0.56
C PHE A 141 6.82 9.45 -0.91
N TYR A 142 6.51 10.42 -0.04
CA TYR A 142 5.60 11.50 -0.43
C TYR A 142 6.19 12.29 -1.61
N THR A 143 5.31 12.83 -2.46
CA THR A 143 5.72 13.79 -3.49
C THR A 143 6.18 15.09 -2.84
N ALA A 144 7.07 15.81 -3.52
CA ALA A 144 7.40 17.17 -3.12
C ALA A 144 6.12 18.05 -3.17
N PRO A 145 5.98 19.06 -2.28
CA PRO A 145 4.89 20.02 -2.38
C PRO A 145 4.96 20.72 -3.75
N GLY A 146 3.91 20.60 -4.58
CA GLY A 146 3.79 21.28 -5.87
C GLY A 146 4.13 20.47 -7.12
N GLY A 147 4.17 19.14 -7.04
CA GLY A 147 4.34 18.23 -8.20
C GLY A 147 3.10 18.10 -9.06
#